data_AF-A0A946LJ81-F1
#
_entry.id   AF-A0A946LJ81-F1
#
_cell.length_a   1.000
_cell.length_b   1.000
_cell.length_c   1.000
_cell.angle_alpha   90.00
_cell.angle_beta   90.00
_cell.angle_gamma   90.00
#
_symmetry.space_group_name_H-M   'P 1'
#
loop_
_entity.id
_entity.type
_entity.pdbx_description
1 polymer ?
#
loop_
_entity_poly.entity_id
_entity_poly.type
_entity_poly.pdbx_seq_one_letter_code
_entity_poly.pdbx_strand_id
1 'polypeptide(L)'
;MNINQLLKALFYYEEEKKYPWLTLVILLFLLAIGIFFWGNFLDWRHTTFNFHDWGDINIPRIDAVQDGLRQFTFPLHLANTSSLHGVTDRIWVLPDIISTPQMLLLYWFETETYILFDVFFHFLLGALGLLLIRKEFKLSLFTYSVLLTLFSANGYIQAHYGVGHFSWGGYFLFPIFFALMLRFSSGEVGWKWVTQVAFVLFYMVLAGSEHHFFWLLIWLGGFALGNLRRIKWIFYAGLFGGLLSAVRLLPPALGLGNFFEKFMSFGGFPTLLDILNAMTVLTPIRAETMNLLRIAAVWEYDLYIGFVGTAFILYFGLYQWIRSKKYQDFIFPTFLVLFLTLGDIYRPFFDSQLPFLSGERMITRMAILPIVVLMVMAAIQFQRWLDTRHLSLIEALVFFIPFLFLVNDLRQHYLAWNVRELAKFFDPVIMNVIGNSLSDHQDTLYTNTLVTGLFISIATALFLLSRLWTERKKAAE
;
A
#
# COMPACT_ATOMS: atom_id res chain seq x y z
N MET A 1 -21.68 -12.98 30.32
CA MET A 1 -20.43 -12.21 30.50
C MET A 1 -20.82 -10.84 31.04
N ASN A 2 -20.27 -10.40 32.18
CA ASN A 2 -20.55 -9.05 32.69
C ASN A 2 -19.70 -7.99 31.96
N ILE A 3 -20.04 -6.70 32.11
CA ILE A 3 -19.38 -5.59 31.40
C ILE A 3 -17.87 -5.54 31.69
N ASN A 4 -17.46 -5.82 32.92
CA ASN A 4 -16.04 -5.81 33.30
C ASN A 4 -15.25 -6.94 32.60
N GLN A 5 -15.82 -8.15 32.53
CA GLN A 5 -15.23 -9.27 31.77
C GLN A 5 -15.10 -8.96 30.28
N LEU A 6 -16.15 -8.36 29.69
CA LEU A 6 -16.14 -7.93 28.30
C LEU A 6 -15.02 -6.94 28.04
N LEU A 7 -14.93 -5.87 28.83
CA LEU A 7 -13.90 -4.84 28.65
C LEU A 7 -12.49 -5.40 28.86
N LYS A 8 -12.28 -6.27 29.85
CA LYS A 8 -10.99 -6.94 30.01
C LYS A 8 -10.62 -7.77 28.77
N ALA A 9 -11.57 -8.51 28.20
CA ALA A 9 -11.34 -9.26 26.97
C ALA A 9 -11.06 -8.35 25.76
N LEU A 10 -11.57 -7.12 25.74
CA LEU A 10 -11.28 -6.14 24.68
C LEU A 10 -9.86 -5.55 24.77
N PHE A 11 -9.35 -5.30 25.98
CA PHE A 11 -8.07 -4.62 26.20
C PHE A 11 -6.87 -5.57 26.45
N TYR A 12 -7.13 -6.83 26.81
CA TYR A 12 -6.08 -7.79 27.14
C TYR A 12 -6.22 -9.09 26.37
N TYR A 13 -5.19 -9.43 25.60
CA TYR A 13 -5.16 -10.61 24.74
C TYR A 13 -5.31 -11.93 25.50
N GLU A 14 -4.73 -12.04 26.71
CA GLU A 14 -4.85 -13.26 27.51
C GLU A 14 -6.25 -13.44 28.12
N GLU A 15 -6.98 -12.36 28.40
CA GLU A 15 -8.37 -12.42 28.85
C GLU A 15 -9.32 -12.79 27.70
N GLU A 16 -9.03 -12.28 26.51
CA GLU A 16 -9.76 -12.59 25.28
C GLU A 16 -9.80 -14.09 24.96
N LYS A 17 -8.71 -14.83 25.20
CA LYS A 17 -8.64 -16.29 24.95
C LYS A 17 -9.70 -17.10 25.70
N LYS A 18 -10.24 -16.56 26.80
CA LYS A 18 -11.33 -17.19 27.56
C LYS A 18 -12.66 -17.15 26.80
N TYR A 19 -12.76 -16.30 25.78
CA TYR A 19 -13.96 -16.08 24.97
C TYR A 19 -13.67 -16.09 23.46
N PRO A 20 -13.29 -17.24 22.85
CA PRO A 20 -12.91 -17.30 21.43
C PRO A 20 -13.99 -16.81 20.45
N TRP A 21 -15.27 -17.00 20.81
CA TRP A 21 -16.40 -16.51 20.01
C TRP A 21 -16.43 -14.97 19.94
N LEU A 22 -16.03 -14.28 21.02
CA LEU A 22 -15.99 -12.83 21.07
C LEU A 22 -14.93 -12.29 20.11
N THR A 23 -13.75 -12.90 20.10
CA THR A 23 -12.69 -12.63 19.12
C THR A 23 -13.24 -12.73 17.70
N LEU A 24 -13.87 -13.86 17.36
CA LEU A 24 -14.39 -14.09 16.01
C LEU A 24 -15.43 -13.04 15.63
N VAL A 25 -16.41 -12.78 16.51
CA VAL A 25 -17.48 -11.80 16.26
C VAL A 25 -16.89 -10.40 16.04
N ILE A 26 -15.95 -9.97 16.88
CA ILE A 26 -15.36 -8.63 16.75
C ILE A 26 -14.48 -8.53 15.50
N LEU A 27 -13.68 -9.54 15.19
CA LEU A 27 -12.88 -9.53 13.97
C LEU A 27 -13.76 -9.49 12.72
N LEU A 28 -14.84 -10.30 12.67
CA LEU A 28 -15.79 -10.27 11.56
C LEU A 28 -16.52 -8.93 11.48
N PHE A 29 -16.90 -8.34 12.61
CA PHE A 29 -17.52 -7.03 12.66
C PHE A 29 -16.60 -5.93 12.13
N LEU A 30 -15.33 -5.92 12.54
CA LEU A 30 -14.33 -4.96 12.04
C LEU A 30 -14.09 -5.11 10.54
N LEU A 31 -14.02 -6.35 10.03
CA LEU A 31 -13.89 -6.62 8.60
C LEU A 31 -15.13 -6.15 7.83
N ALA A 32 -16.33 -6.41 8.35
CA ALA A 32 -17.58 -5.94 7.76
C ALA A 32 -17.65 -4.41 7.72
N ILE A 33 -17.22 -3.72 8.78
CA ILE A 33 -17.11 -2.25 8.79
C ILE A 33 -16.14 -1.78 7.71
N GLY A 34 -14.97 -2.41 7.57
CA GLY A 34 -13.99 -2.01 6.57
C GLY A 34 -14.49 -2.21 5.13
N ILE A 35 -15.17 -3.33 4.85
CA ILE A 35 -15.84 -3.56 3.56
C ILE A 35 -16.92 -2.49 3.33
N PHE A 36 -17.75 -2.20 4.33
CA PHE A 36 -18.80 -1.18 4.22
C PHE A 36 -18.21 0.22 4.01
N PHE A 37 -17.10 0.54 4.68
CA PHE A 37 -16.36 1.79 4.51
C PHE A 37 -15.88 1.95 3.07
N TRP A 38 -15.13 0.98 2.53
CA TRP A 38 -14.63 1.04 1.17
C TRP A 38 -15.74 0.97 0.11
N GLY A 39 -16.80 0.20 0.40
CA GLY A 39 -17.98 0.14 -0.46
C GLY A 39 -18.65 1.50 -0.57
N ASN A 40 -18.92 2.17 0.55
CA ASN A 40 -19.47 3.52 0.51
C ASN A 40 -18.47 4.56 -0.04
N PHE A 41 -17.16 4.36 0.14
CA PHE A 41 -16.13 5.27 -0.39
C PHE A 41 -16.13 5.29 -1.92
N LEU A 42 -16.26 4.12 -2.52
CA LEU A 42 -16.42 3.90 -3.96
C LEU A 42 -17.88 3.96 -4.43
N ASP A 43 -18.76 4.46 -3.57
CA ASP A 43 -20.19 4.60 -3.80
C ASP A 43 -20.91 3.34 -4.30
N TRP A 44 -20.46 2.15 -3.89
CA TRP A 44 -20.95 0.85 -4.35
C TRP A 44 -21.13 0.76 -5.88
N ARG A 45 -20.25 1.44 -6.64
CA ARG A 45 -20.28 1.59 -8.10
C ARG A 45 -21.39 2.48 -8.69
N HIS A 46 -22.13 3.22 -7.87
CA HIS A 46 -23.20 4.11 -8.36
C HIS A 46 -22.66 5.39 -9.02
N THR A 47 -21.47 5.84 -8.64
CA THR A 47 -20.79 6.96 -9.29
C THR A 47 -20.04 6.48 -10.52
N THR A 48 -20.13 7.22 -11.63
CA THR A 48 -19.34 6.95 -12.83
C THR A 48 -17.88 7.33 -12.58
N PHE A 49 -16.97 6.37 -12.75
CA PHE A 49 -15.52 6.56 -12.61
C PHE A 49 -14.91 7.22 -13.85
N ASN A 50 -15.49 8.35 -14.28
CA ASN A 50 -15.13 9.03 -15.53
C ASN A 50 -14.53 10.41 -15.27
N PHE A 51 -13.67 10.55 -14.26
CA PHE A 51 -13.04 11.82 -13.92
C PHE A 51 -11.59 11.62 -13.49
N HIS A 52 -10.74 12.61 -13.72
CA HIS A 52 -9.32 12.56 -13.33
C HIS A 52 -8.66 11.23 -13.76
N ASP A 53 -7.70 10.70 -12.99
CA ASP A 53 -7.02 9.43 -13.23
C ASP A 53 -7.94 8.21 -13.31
N TRP A 54 -9.17 8.27 -12.79
CA TRP A 54 -10.14 7.21 -13.08
C TRP A 54 -10.44 7.17 -14.58
N GLY A 55 -10.77 8.31 -15.18
CA GLY A 55 -11.16 8.40 -16.58
C GLY A 55 -9.98 8.49 -17.56
N ASP A 56 -8.94 9.23 -17.19
CA ASP A 56 -7.79 9.51 -18.06
C ASP A 56 -6.80 8.34 -18.12
N ILE A 57 -6.69 7.57 -17.03
CA ILE A 57 -5.62 6.59 -16.84
C ILE A 57 -6.18 5.18 -16.63
N ASN A 58 -6.89 4.95 -15.52
CA ASN A 58 -7.10 3.59 -15.02
C ASN A 58 -8.24 2.85 -15.71
N ILE A 59 -9.39 3.47 -15.97
CA ILE A 59 -10.48 2.79 -16.70
C ILE A 59 -10.06 2.36 -18.10
N PRO A 60 -9.43 3.21 -18.94
CA PRO A 60 -8.99 2.78 -20.27
C PRO A 60 -7.99 1.60 -20.23
N ARG A 61 -7.12 1.55 -19.21
CA ARG A 61 -6.16 0.44 -19.03
C ARG A 61 -6.86 -0.85 -18.61
N ILE A 62 -7.84 -0.77 -17.70
CA ILE A 62 -8.62 -1.93 -17.24
C ILE A 62 -9.50 -2.46 -18.38
N ASP A 63 -10.12 -1.56 -19.13
CA ASP A 63 -10.93 -1.88 -20.32
C ASP A 63 -10.12 -2.65 -21.36
N ALA A 64 -8.89 -2.24 -21.62
CA ALA A 64 -8.02 -2.95 -22.56
C ALA A 64 -7.69 -4.38 -22.12
N VAL A 65 -7.51 -4.61 -20.81
CA VAL A 65 -7.33 -5.98 -20.31
C VAL A 65 -8.63 -6.77 -20.40
N GLN A 66 -9.78 -6.15 -20.13
CA GLN A 66 -11.09 -6.78 -20.31
C GLN A 66 -11.35 -7.18 -21.77
N ASP A 67 -11.07 -6.28 -22.71
CA ASP A 67 -11.20 -6.52 -24.15
C ASP A 67 -10.37 -7.72 -24.59
N GLY A 68 -9.09 -7.74 -24.21
CA GLY A 68 -8.20 -8.87 -24.51
C GLY A 68 -8.75 -10.19 -23.97
N LEU A 69 -9.18 -10.21 -22.70
CA LEU A 69 -9.76 -11.40 -22.09
C LEU A 69 -11.02 -11.89 -22.82
N ARG A 70 -11.93 -10.99 -23.21
CA ARG A 70 -13.19 -11.34 -23.91
C ARG A 70 -12.97 -11.75 -25.36
N GLN A 71 -11.93 -11.22 -26.00
CA GLN A 71 -11.54 -11.57 -27.38
C GLN A 71 -10.57 -12.76 -27.44
N PHE A 72 -10.17 -13.31 -26.29
CA PHE A 72 -9.12 -14.34 -26.18
C PHE A 72 -7.78 -13.92 -26.79
N THR A 73 -7.46 -12.62 -26.71
CA THR A 73 -6.20 -12.03 -27.15
C THR A 73 -5.43 -11.51 -25.94
N PHE A 74 -4.10 -11.57 -25.98
CA PHE A 74 -3.28 -10.96 -24.95
C PHE A 74 -3.05 -9.50 -25.34
N PRO A 75 -3.50 -8.51 -24.54
CA PRO A 75 -3.42 -7.12 -24.94
C PRO A 75 -1.96 -6.69 -24.99
N LEU A 76 -1.47 -6.31 -26.17
CA LEU A 76 -0.08 -5.87 -26.35
C LEU A 76 -0.03 -4.37 -26.63
N HIS A 77 -0.92 -3.87 -27.48
CA HIS A 77 -0.90 -2.50 -27.98
C HIS A 77 -2.27 -1.82 -27.86
N LEU A 78 -2.28 -0.58 -27.38
CA LEU A 78 -3.49 0.24 -27.32
C LEU A 78 -3.68 1.07 -28.60
N ALA A 79 -4.93 1.12 -29.07
CA ALA A 79 -5.34 2.01 -30.16
C ALA A 79 -5.25 3.50 -29.76
N ASN A 80 -5.52 3.82 -28.49
CA ASN A 80 -5.40 5.16 -27.92
C ASN A 80 -4.31 5.18 -26.83
N THR A 81 -3.27 5.98 -27.04
CA THR A 81 -2.10 6.05 -26.16
C THR A 81 -2.21 7.11 -25.06
N SER A 82 -3.31 7.86 -24.98
CA SER A 82 -3.50 8.92 -23.98
C SER A 82 -3.36 8.41 -22.54
N SER A 83 -3.96 7.25 -22.23
CA SER A 83 -3.83 6.58 -20.92
C SER A 83 -2.41 6.05 -20.65
N LEU A 84 -1.55 6.03 -21.66
CA LEU A 84 -0.12 5.73 -21.57
C LEU A 84 0.73 7.01 -21.72
N HIS A 85 0.18 8.18 -21.36
CA HIS A 85 0.82 9.50 -21.46
C HIS A 85 1.33 9.87 -22.87
N GLY A 86 0.79 9.22 -23.90
CA GLY A 86 1.25 9.37 -25.28
C GLY A 86 2.73 9.07 -25.47
N VAL A 87 3.34 8.21 -24.64
CA VAL A 87 4.76 7.83 -24.77
C VAL A 87 4.98 6.53 -25.55
N THR A 88 3.97 5.66 -25.56
CA THR A 88 3.99 4.37 -26.23
C THR A 88 2.56 3.86 -26.41
N ASP A 89 2.38 2.90 -27.30
CA ASP A 89 1.19 2.04 -27.44
C ASP A 89 1.34 0.71 -26.69
N ARG A 90 2.57 0.30 -26.33
CA ARG A 90 2.87 -0.93 -25.61
C ARG A 90 2.36 -0.87 -24.18
N ILE A 91 1.23 -1.52 -23.91
CA ILE A 91 0.54 -1.44 -22.62
C ILE A 91 1.46 -1.82 -21.44
N TRP A 92 2.16 -2.95 -21.51
CA TRP A 92 2.96 -3.48 -20.40
C TRP A 92 4.30 -2.79 -20.17
N VAL A 93 4.70 -1.83 -21.00
CA VAL A 93 5.89 -0.98 -20.76
C VAL A 93 5.67 -0.07 -19.56
N LEU A 94 4.43 0.21 -19.19
CA LEU A 94 4.10 0.92 -17.97
C LEU A 94 4.05 -0.04 -16.77
N PRO A 95 4.90 0.16 -15.75
CA PRO A 95 5.00 -0.75 -14.60
C PRO A 95 3.81 -0.63 -13.63
N ASP A 96 3.07 0.48 -13.67
CA ASP A 96 1.88 0.77 -12.84
C ASP A 96 0.59 0.12 -13.33
N ILE A 97 0.63 -0.60 -14.47
CA ILE A 97 -0.52 -1.36 -14.94
C ILE A 97 -0.68 -2.63 -14.11
N ILE A 98 -1.89 -2.82 -13.59
CA ILE A 98 -2.28 -3.99 -12.83
C ILE A 98 -2.22 -5.22 -13.74
N SER A 99 -1.76 -6.34 -13.19
CA SER A 99 -1.55 -7.63 -13.86
C SER A 99 -1.71 -8.78 -12.87
N THR A 100 -2.44 -8.53 -11.79
CA THR A 100 -2.70 -9.51 -10.74
C THR A 100 -3.63 -10.62 -11.23
N PRO A 101 -3.60 -11.81 -10.63
CA PRO A 101 -4.47 -12.92 -11.03
C PRO A 101 -5.97 -12.58 -10.99
N GLN A 102 -6.39 -11.67 -10.10
CA GLN A 102 -7.80 -11.26 -10.02
C GLN A 102 -8.30 -10.52 -11.26
N MET A 103 -7.42 -9.98 -12.12
CA MET A 103 -7.86 -9.38 -13.39
C MET A 103 -8.58 -10.36 -14.31
N LEU A 104 -8.37 -11.67 -14.15
CA LEU A 104 -9.15 -12.69 -14.87
C LEU A 104 -10.67 -12.54 -14.62
N LEU A 105 -11.07 -11.92 -13.51
CA LEU A 105 -12.48 -11.66 -13.21
C LEU A 105 -13.11 -10.65 -14.18
N LEU A 106 -12.32 -9.82 -14.87
CA LEU A 106 -12.80 -8.90 -15.92
C LEU A 106 -13.42 -9.65 -17.11
N TYR A 107 -13.15 -10.94 -17.27
CA TYR A 107 -13.86 -11.76 -18.24
C TYR A 107 -15.37 -11.80 -17.94
N TRP A 108 -15.76 -11.93 -16.66
CA TRP A 108 -17.16 -12.05 -16.23
C TRP A 108 -17.77 -10.76 -15.69
N PHE A 109 -16.97 -9.88 -15.10
CA PHE A 109 -17.44 -8.68 -14.43
C PHE A 109 -17.20 -7.44 -15.26
N GLU A 110 -18.09 -6.45 -15.14
CA GLU A 110 -17.86 -5.08 -15.58
C GLU A 110 -16.69 -4.44 -14.81
N THR A 111 -16.03 -3.46 -15.42
CA THR A 111 -14.87 -2.75 -14.87
C THR A 111 -15.09 -2.24 -13.46
N GLU A 112 -16.23 -1.61 -13.19
CA GLU A 112 -16.58 -1.03 -11.89
C GLU A 112 -16.80 -2.09 -10.82
N THR A 113 -17.36 -3.24 -11.21
CA THR A 113 -17.54 -4.39 -10.31
C THR A 113 -16.19 -5.02 -9.96
N TYR A 114 -15.28 -5.11 -10.94
CA TYR A 114 -13.91 -5.55 -10.70
C TYR A 114 -13.16 -4.60 -9.77
N ILE A 115 -13.24 -3.28 -9.98
CA ILE A 115 -12.60 -2.27 -9.12
C ILE A 115 -13.01 -2.47 -7.66
N LEU A 116 -14.32 -2.59 -7.41
CA LEU A 116 -14.84 -2.79 -6.05
C LEU A 116 -14.30 -4.10 -5.43
N PHE A 117 -14.32 -5.20 -6.20
CA PHE A 117 -13.77 -6.48 -5.75
C PHE A 117 -12.28 -6.37 -5.42
N ASP A 118 -11.49 -5.74 -6.28
CA ASP A 118 -10.06 -5.61 -6.14
C ASP A 118 -9.68 -4.79 -4.90
N VAL A 119 -10.39 -3.68 -4.64
CA VAL A 119 -10.21 -2.89 -3.40
C VAL A 119 -10.57 -3.70 -2.16
N PHE A 120 -11.66 -4.46 -2.18
CA PHE A 120 -12.00 -5.35 -1.06
C PHE A 120 -10.95 -6.43 -0.84
N PHE A 121 -10.45 -7.03 -1.92
CA PHE A 121 -9.41 -8.04 -1.84
C PHE A 121 -8.13 -7.47 -1.21
N HIS A 122 -7.66 -6.30 -1.68
CA HIS A 122 -6.50 -5.64 -1.11
C HIS A 122 -6.72 -5.22 0.35
N PHE A 123 -7.88 -4.65 0.69
CA PHE A 123 -8.23 -4.35 2.08
C PHE A 123 -8.12 -5.61 2.98
N LEU A 124 -8.67 -6.74 2.52
CA LEU A 124 -8.59 -8.01 3.26
C LEU A 124 -7.15 -8.51 3.41
N LEU A 125 -6.29 -8.33 2.41
CA LEU A 125 -4.86 -8.62 2.53
C LEU A 125 -4.17 -7.74 3.58
N GLY A 126 -4.50 -6.45 3.62
CA GLY A 126 -4.00 -5.54 4.64
C GLY A 126 -4.45 -5.93 6.04
N ALA A 127 -5.74 -6.22 6.21
CA ALA A 127 -6.30 -6.72 7.47
C ALA A 127 -5.63 -8.05 7.88
N LEU A 128 -5.37 -8.96 6.94
CA LEU A 128 -4.63 -10.19 7.20
C LEU A 128 -3.20 -9.92 7.69
N GLY A 129 -2.48 -8.99 7.07
CA GLY A 129 -1.14 -8.61 7.53
C GLY A 129 -1.15 -8.00 8.93
N LEU A 130 -2.13 -7.15 9.24
CA LEU A 130 -2.33 -6.62 10.58
C LEU A 130 -2.72 -7.72 11.59
N LEU A 131 -3.49 -8.74 11.18
CA LEU A 131 -3.78 -9.91 12.01
C LEU A 131 -2.53 -10.74 12.31
N LEU A 132 -1.59 -10.85 11.36
CA LEU A 132 -0.29 -11.49 11.61
C LEU A 132 0.49 -10.74 12.69
N ILE A 133 0.54 -9.40 12.61
CA ILE A 133 1.15 -8.55 13.64
C ILE A 133 0.42 -8.72 14.97
N ARG A 134 -0.92 -8.70 14.97
CA ARG A 134 -1.73 -8.94 16.16
C ARG A 134 -1.36 -10.23 16.86
N LYS A 135 -1.27 -11.33 16.11
CA LYS A 135 -0.94 -12.65 16.66
C LYS A 135 0.48 -12.70 17.23
N GLU A 136 1.44 -12.13 16.50
CA GLU A 136 2.85 -12.10 16.91
C GLU A 136 3.05 -11.29 18.20
N PHE A 137 2.40 -10.13 18.27
CA PHE A 137 2.58 -9.16 19.37
C PHE A 137 1.49 -9.23 20.44
N LYS A 138 0.59 -10.20 20.35
CA LYS A 138 -0.54 -10.36 21.26
C LYS A 138 -1.35 -9.07 21.44
N LEU A 139 -1.63 -8.38 20.33
CA LEU A 139 -2.44 -7.17 20.39
C LEU A 139 -3.88 -7.54 20.77
N SER A 140 -4.43 -6.83 21.75
CA SER A 140 -5.84 -6.95 22.13
C SER A 140 -6.76 -6.52 20.99
N LEU A 141 -8.05 -6.87 21.08
CA LEU A 141 -9.04 -6.44 20.10
C LEU A 141 -9.13 -4.92 19.99
N PHE A 142 -9.01 -4.20 21.11
CA PHE A 142 -9.03 -2.73 21.12
C PHE A 142 -7.81 -2.16 20.38
N THR A 143 -6.59 -2.58 20.73
CA THR A 143 -5.37 -2.11 20.06
C THR A 143 -5.36 -2.46 18.57
N TYR A 144 -5.83 -3.65 18.21
CA TYR A 144 -5.99 -4.05 16.82
C TYR A 144 -7.01 -3.18 16.08
N SER A 145 -8.14 -2.83 16.72
CA SER A 145 -9.16 -1.95 16.14
C SER A 145 -8.58 -0.55 15.84
N VAL A 146 -7.80 0.01 16.76
CA VAL A 146 -7.09 1.30 16.56
C VAL A 146 -6.14 1.20 15.36
N LEU A 147 -5.31 0.16 15.31
CA LEU A 147 -4.34 -0.04 14.24
C LEU A 147 -5.02 -0.23 12.88
N LEU A 148 -6.05 -1.07 12.80
CA LEU A 148 -6.81 -1.31 11.57
C LEU A 148 -7.49 -0.02 11.09
N THR A 149 -8.04 0.77 12.02
CA THR A 149 -8.69 2.05 11.69
C THR A 149 -7.70 3.06 11.12
N LEU A 150 -6.55 3.26 11.78
CA LEU A 150 -5.49 4.16 11.29
C LEU A 150 -4.94 3.73 9.93
N PHE A 151 -4.74 2.43 9.75
CA PHE A 151 -4.17 1.89 8.52
C PHE A 151 -5.16 1.92 7.35
N SER A 152 -6.41 1.54 7.57
CA SER A 152 -7.38 1.37 6.47
C SER A 152 -8.16 2.64 6.13
N ALA A 153 -8.16 3.64 7.01
CA ALA A 153 -8.95 4.86 6.82
C ALA A 153 -8.12 6.14 7.01
N ASN A 154 -6.80 6.14 6.81
CA ASN A 154 -6.04 7.39 6.73
C ASN A 154 -6.29 8.16 5.43
N GLY A 155 -5.98 9.45 5.45
CA GLY A 155 -6.18 10.37 4.36
C GLY A 155 -5.34 10.06 3.13
N TYR A 156 -4.12 9.54 3.33
CA TYR A 156 -3.26 9.12 2.21
C TYR A 156 -3.96 8.12 1.30
N ILE A 157 -4.40 6.97 1.82
CA ILE A 157 -5.00 5.93 0.96
C ILE A 157 -6.37 6.36 0.43
N GLN A 158 -7.14 7.12 1.22
CA GLN A 158 -8.41 7.67 0.77
C GLN A 158 -8.22 8.65 -0.40
N ALA A 159 -7.33 9.64 -0.27
CA ALA A 159 -7.13 10.66 -1.28
C ALA A 159 -6.70 10.06 -2.63
N HIS A 160 -5.78 9.09 -2.59
CA HIS A 160 -5.26 8.41 -3.78
C HIS A 160 -6.35 7.58 -4.49
N TYR A 161 -7.11 6.74 -3.76
CA TYR A 161 -8.24 6.04 -4.37
C TYR A 161 -9.35 7.00 -4.82
N GLY A 162 -9.55 8.11 -4.11
CA GLY A 162 -10.54 9.12 -4.44
C GLY A 162 -10.31 9.70 -5.85
N VAL A 163 -9.06 10.07 -6.15
CA VAL A 163 -8.69 10.68 -7.45
C VAL A 163 -8.40 9.66 -8.55
N GLY A 164 -8.44 8.36 -8.23
CA GLY A 164 -8.32 7.29 -9.21
C GLY A 164 -6.95 6.67 -9.37
N HIS A 165 -6.06 6.84 -8.39
CA HIS A 165 -4.79 6.11 -8.31
C HIS A 165 -5.04 4.64 -7.91
N PHE A 166 -5.75 3.90 -8.75
CA PHE A 166 -6.20 2.53 -8.48
C PHE A 166 -5.03 1.55 -8.25
N SER A 167 -3.88 1.83 -8.85
CA SER A 167 -2.64 1.06 -8.69
C SER A 167 -2.00 1.19 -7.30
N TRP A 168 -2.61 1.91 -6.34
CA TRP A 168 -2.11 2.02 -4.96
C TRP A 168 -2.44 0.80 -4.07
N GLY A 169 -3.05 -0.26 -4.61
CA GLY A 169 -3.41 -1.47 -3.86
C GLY A 169 -2.26 -2.13 -3.09
N GLY A 170 -1.02 -1.96 -3.54
CA GLY A 170 0.18 -2.44 -2.86
C GLY A 170 0.45 -1.80 -1.49
N TYR A 171 -0.16 -0.64 -1.19
CA TYR A 171 -0.21 -0.08 0.17
C TYR A 171 -0.70 -1.12 1.18
N PHE A 172 -1.73 -1.89 0.83
CA PHE A 172 -2.32 -2.89 1.71
C PHE A 172 -1.40 -4.08 1.99
N LEU A 173 -0.27 -4.22 1.30
CA LEU A 173 0.70 -5.28 1.56
C LEU A 173 1.80 -4.85 2.55
N PHE A 174 1.88 -3.57 2.90
CA PHE A 174 2.83 -3.07 3.90
C PHE A 174 2.75 -3.82 5.24
N PRO A 175 1.57 -4.12 5.81
CA PRO A 175 1.49 -4.88 7.04
C PRO A 175 2.10 -6.28 6.95
N ILE A 176 1.93 -6.98 5.82
CA ILE A 176 2.53 -8.30 5.60
C ILE A 176 4.05 -8.16 5.52
N PHE A 177 4.53 -7.18 4.75
CA PHE A 177 5.97 -6.89 4.64
C PHE A 177 6.58 -6.60 6.01
N PHE A 178 6.00 -5.68 6.80
CA PHE A 178 6.54 -5.33 8.12
C PHE A 178 6.40 -6.47 9.14
N ALA A 179 5.37 -7.31 9.05
CA ALA A 179 5.30 -8.53 9.86
C ALA A 179 6.50 -9.46 9.59
N LEU A 180 6.92 -9.61 8.33
CA LEU A 180 8.11 -10.38 7.96
C LEU A 180 9.41 -9.72 8.45
N MET A 181 9.51 -8.38 8.38
CA MET A 181 10.66 -7.66 8.92
C MET A 181 10.77 -7.78 10.44
N LEU A 182 9.63 -7.77 11.17
CA LEU A 182 9.60 -7.92 12.62
C LEU A 182 10.04 -9.33 13.05
N ARG A 183 9.64 -10.36 12.29
CA ARG A 183 10.13 -11.73 12.48
C ARG A 183 11.62 -11.84 12.19
N PHE A 184 12.11 -11.16 11.17
CA PHE A 184 13.55 -11.09 10.90
C PHE A 184 14.32 -10.47 12.05
N SER A 185 13.86 -9.33 12.56
CA SER A 185 14.45 -8.68 13.73
C SER A 185 14.47 -9.62 14.95
N SER A 186 13.42 -10.43 15.10
CA SER A 186 13.29 -11.44 16.16
C SER A 186 14.12 -12.72 15.92
N GLY A 187 14.80 -12.86 14.78
CA GLY A 187 15.75 -13.94 14.51
C GLY A 187 15.44 -14.81 13.29
N GLU A 188 14.25 -14.69 12.70
CA GLU A 188 13.87 -15.52 11.53
C GLU A 188 14.73 -15.13 10.32
N VAL A 189 15.46 -16.10 9.78
CA VAL A 189 16.29 -15.94 8.58
C VAL A 189 16.16 -17.20 7.72
N GLY A 190 16.69 -17.16 6.50
CA GLY A 190 16.74 -18.32 5.61
C GLY A 190 15.89 -18.17 4.36
N TRP A 191 15.77 -19.26 3.61
CA TRP A 191 15.11 -19.26 2.30
C TRP A 191 13.60 -19.09 2.40
N LYS A 192 12.97 -19.56 3.48
CA LYS A 192 11.58 -19.30 3.81
C LYS A 192 11.30 -17.80 3.89
N TRP A 193 12.11 -17.06 4.65
CA TRP A 193 11.95 -15.63 4.79
C TRP A 193 12.19 -14.89 3.46
N VAL A 194 13.28 -15.24 2.75
CA VAL A 194 13.59 -14.69 1.41
C VAL A 194 12.43 -14.89 0.46
N THR A 195 11.87 -16.10 0.41
CA THR A 195 10.74 -16.44 -0.46
C THR A 195 9.51 -15.61 -0.10
N GLN A 196 9.16 -15.52 1.18
CA GLN A 196 7.99 -14.74 1.61
C GLN A 196 8.12 -13.26 1.24
N VAL A 197 9.28 -12.64 1.48
CA VAL A 197 9.51 -11.24 1.13
C VAL A 197 9.50 -11.05 -0.39
N ALA A 198 10.17 -11.92 -1.14
CA ALA A 198 10.20 -11.86 -2.60
C ALA A 198 8.79 -11.96 -3.22
N PHE A 199 7.93 -12.84 -2.71
CA PHE A 199 6.55 -12.98 -3.18
C PHE A 199 5.65 -11.78 -2.82
N VAL A 200 5.85 -11.17 -1.64
CA VAL A 200 5.15 -9.93 -1.28
C VAL A 200 5.53 -8.80 -2.23
N LEU A 201 6.84 -8.61 -2.46
CA LEU A 201 7.36 -7.62 -3.41
C LEU A 201 6.88 -7.89 -4.84
N PHE A 202 6.88 -9.14 -5.28
CA PHE A 202 6.36 -9.52 -6.59
C PHE A 202 4.89 -9.22 -6.75
N TYR A 203 4.06 -9.56 -5.76
CA TYR A 203 2.63 -9.26 -5.82
C TYR A 203 2.38 -7.75 -5.87
N MET A 204 3.16 -6.93 -5.15
CA MET A 204 3.05 -5.46 -5.27
C MET A 204 3.28 -4.98 -6.71
N VAL A 205 4.30 -5.52 -7.39
CA VAL A 205 4.54 -5.17 -8.80
C VAL A 205 3.40 -5.65 -9.68
N LEU A 206 2.84 -6.85 -9.44
CA LEU A 206 1.66 -7.29 -10.17
C LEU A 206 0.45 -6.38 -9.93
N ALA A 207 0.29 -5.83 -8.74
CA ALA A 207 -0.76 -4.88 -8.37
C ALA A 207 -0.57 -3.47 -8.97
N GLY A 208 0.39 -3.29 -9.88
CA GLY A 208 0.71 -1.97 -10.44
C GLY A 208 1.32 -1.02 -9.40
N SER A 209 1.80 -1.52 -8.27
CA SER A 209 2.36 -0.72 -7.18
C SER A 209 3.89 -0.71 -7.23
N GLU A 210 4.47 -0.40 -8.38
CA GLU A 210 5.93 -0.33 -8.55
C GLU A 210 6.56 0.74 -7.65
N HIS A 211 5.86 1.85 -7.42
CA HIS A 211 6.26 2.89 -6.48
C HIS A 211 6.47 2.30 -5.08
N HIS A 212 5.45 1.62 -4.55
CA HIS A 212 5.51 0.96 -3.23
C HIS A 212 6.62 -0.11 -3.17
N PHE A 213 6.77 -0.92 -4.22
CA PHE A 213 7.86 -1.90 -4.33
C PHE A 213 9.22 -1.22 -4.17
N PHE A 214 9.43 -0.13 -4.90
CA PHE A 214 10.69 0.60 -4.88
C PHE A 214 10.96 1.27 -3.52
N TRP A 215 9.96 1.90 -2.90
CA TRP A 215 10.12 2.50 -1.57
C TRP A 215 10.51 1.45 -0.53
N LEU A 216 9.94 0.26 -0.62
CA LEU A 216 10.31 -0.86 0.25
C LEU A 216 11.71 -1.37 -0.03
N LEU A 217 12.22 -1.31 -1.27
CA LEU A 217 13.62 -1.62 -1.56
C LEU A 217 14.58 -0.59 -0.93
N ILE A 218 14.26 0.70 -0.98
CA ILE A 218 15.02 1.74 -0.26
C ILE A 218 15.02 1.44 1.24
N TRP A 219 13.84 1.19 1.80
CA TRP A 219 13.70 0.87 3.23
C TRP A 219 14.47 -0.41 3.59
N LEU A 220 14.39 -1.45 2.75
CA LEU A 220 15.10 -2.72 2.93
C LEU A 220 16.62 -2.55 2.85
N GLY A 221 17.09 -1.66 1.97
CA GLY A 221 18.50 -1.24 1.90
C GLY A 221 18.97 -0.57 3.19
N GLY A 222 18.18 0.36 3.73
CA GLY A 222 18.45 0.95 5.05
C GLY A 222 18.44 -0.10 6.17
N PHE A 223 17.50 -1.04 6.12
CA PHE A 223 17.36 -2.11 7.11
C PHE A 223 18.55 -3.08 7.08
N ALA A 224 19.12 -3.33 5.88
CA ALA A 224 20.36 -4.07 5.69
C ALA A 224 21.56 -3.43 6.39
N LEU A 225 21.68 -2.09 6.35
CA LEU A 225 22.75 -1.37 7.04
C LEU A 225 22.67 -1.53 8.57
N GLY A 226 21.47 -1.63 9.14
CA GLY A 226 21.26 -1.97 10.54
C GLY A 226 21.51 -3.45 10.89
N ASN A 227 21.60 -4.33 9.89
CA ASN A 227 21.64 -5.78 10.05
C ASN A 227 22.82 -6.44 9.30
N LEU A 228 24.01 -5.84 9.33
CA LEU A 228 25.18 -6.29 8.55
C LEU A 228 25.52 -7.78 8.69
N ARG A 229 25.35 -8.37 9.88
CA ARG A 229 25.61 -9.81 10.11
C ARG A 229 24.70 -10.73 9.31
N ARG A 230 23.50 -10.26 8.95
CA ARG A 230 22.45 -11.01 8.24
C ARG A 230 22.12 -10.41 6.87
N ILE A 231 22.94 -9.47 6.39
CA ILE A 231 22.69 -8.69 5.17
C ILE A 231 22.48 -9.56 3.93
N LYS A 232 23.15 -10.71 3.85
CA LYS A 232 23.00 -11.64 2.71
C LYS A 232 21.56 -12.07 2.47
N TRP A 233 20.78 -12.28 3.54
CA TRP A 233 19.39 -12.70 3.43
C TRP A 233 18.51 -11.56 2.93
N ILE A 234 18.76 -10.35 3.43
CA ILE A 234 18.10 -9.12 2.99
C ILE A 234 18.40 -8.85 1.50
N PHE A 235 19.66 -8.97 1.10
CA PHE A 235 20.10 -8.87 -0.28
C PHE A 235 19.40 -9.92 -1.17
N TYR A 236 19.35 -11.19 -0.76
CA TYR A 236 18.65 -12.22 -1.52
C TYR A 236 17.15 -11.94 -1.64
N ALA A 237 16.49 -11.44 -0.59
CA ALA A 237 15.08 -11.06 -0.68
C ALA A 237 14.83 -9.95 -1.71
N GLY A 238 15.66 -8.90 -1.73
CA GLY A 238 15.58 -7.84 -2.73
C GLY A 238 15.89 -8.35 -4.15
N LEU A 239 16.99 -9.09 -4.31
CA LEU A 239 17.41 -9.66 -5.59
C LEU A 239 16.34 -10.59 -6.18
N PHE A 240 15.87 -11.57 -5.41
CA PHE A 240 14.85 -12.50 -5.90
C PHE A 240 13.47 -11.86 -5.99
N GLY A 241 13.16 -10.81 -5.22
CA GLY A 241 11.96 -9.99 -5.44
C GLY A 241 12.00 -9.29 -6.81
N GLY A 242 13.14 -8.70 -7.19
CA GLY A 242 13.34 -8.08 -8.50
C GLY A 242 13.31 -9.09 -9.65
N LEU A 243 14.04 -10.21 -9.52
CA LEU A 243 14.07 -11.27 -10.54
C LEU A 243 12.70 -11.93 -10.73
N LEU A 244 11.96 -12.19 -9.64
CA LEU A 244 10.60 -12.71 -9.71
C LEU A 244 9.64 -11.72 -10.39
N SER A 245 9.93 -10.43 -10.30
CA SER A 245 9.15 -9.35 -10.92
C SER A 245 9.63 -8.99 -12.33
N ALA A 246 10.59 -9.72 -12.90
CA ALA A 246 11.18 -9.39 -14.21
C ALA A 246 10.14 -9.34 -15.33
N VAL A 247 9.06 -10.12 -15.24
CA VAL A 247 7.93 -10.10 -16.20
C VAL A 247 7.26 -8.72 -16.31
N ARG A 248 7.30 -7.90 -15.27
CA ARG A 248 6.75 -6.53 -15.26
C ARG A 248 7.84 -5.45 -15.23
N LEU A 249 9.02 -5.75 -14.70
CA LEU A 249 10.10 -4.76 -14.57
C LEU A 249 11.03 -4.67 -15.80
N LEU A 250 11.07 -5.68 -16.68
CA LEU A 250 11.85 -5.62 -17.91
C LEU A 250 11.20 -4.79 -19.03
N PRO A 251 9.90 -4.92 -19.34
CA PRO A 251 9.29 -4.15 -20.43
C PRO A 251 9.47 -2.61 -20.32
N PRO A 252 9.39 -1.99 -19.13
CA PRO A 252 9.69 -0.56 -18.97
C PRO A 252 11.05 -0.12 -19.51
N ALA A 253 12.05 -1.02 -19.56
CA ALA A 253 13.36 -0.73 -20.13
C ALA A 253 13.29 -0.29 -21.61
N LEU A 254 12.24 -0.70 -22.34
CA LEU A 254 12.01 -0.34 -23.74
C LEU A 254 11.54 1.11 -23.91
N GLY A 255 11.05 1.76 -22.85
CA GLY A 255 10.53 3.12 -22.90
C GLY A 255 11.35 4.16 -22.12
N LEU A 256 12.41 3.74 -21.39
CA LEU A 256 13.15 4.59 -20.43
C LEU A 256 13.51 5.98 -20.97
N GLY A 257 14.01 6.07 -22.21
CA GLY A 257 14.37 7.34 -22.83
C GLY A 257 13.19 8.33 -22.93
N ASN A 258 11.99 7.84 -23.27
CA ASN A 258 10.79 8.67 -23.42
C ASN A 258 10.21 9.09 -22.06
N PHE A 259 10.41 8.29 -21.01
CA PHE A 259 10.01 8.66 -19.65
C PHE A 259 10.86 9.84 -19.15
N PHE A 260 12.19 9.82 -19.35
CA PHE A 260 13.07 10.87 -18.82
C PHE A 260 12.81 12.27 -19.39
N GLU A 261 12.39 12.39 -20.64
CA GLU A 261 12.17 13.71 -21.28
C GLU A 261 10.86 14.39 -20.85
N LYS A 262 9.84 13.61 -20.45
CA LYS A 262 8.49 14.13 -20.16
C LYS A 262 8.19 14.32 -18.68
N PHE A 263 8.99 13.73 -17.79
CA PHE A 263 8.67 13.70 -16.36
C PHE A 263 9.55 14.65 -15.55
N MET A 264 8.89 15.59 -14.86
CA MET A 264 9.52 16.45 -13.84
C MET A 264 9.33 15.83 -12.45
N SER A 265 10.36 15.99 -11.62
CA SER A 265 10.27 15.76 -10.17
C SER A 265 9.57 16.93 -9.51
N PHE A 266 8.61 16.59 -8.66
CA PHE A 266 8.00 17.50 -7.72
C PHE A 266 8.61 17.18 -6.36
N GLY A 267 9.16 18.21 -5.70
CA GLY A 267 9.88 18.07 -4.44
C GLY A 267 9.04 17.42 -3.32
N GLY A 268 9.71 17.12 -2.21
CA GLY A 268 9.08 16.59 -1.00
C GLY A 268 8.36 17.65 -0.16
N PHE A 269 7.98 17.26 1.05
CA PHE A 269 7.44 18.18 2.05
C PHE A 269 8.47 19.26 2.37
N PRO A 270 8.10 20.56 2.39
CA PRO A 270 9.08 21.61 2.66
C PRO A 270 9.79 21.44 4.01
N THR A 271 9.04 21.02 5.04
CA THR A 271 9.57 20.79 6.38
C THR A 271 8.88 19.62 7.10
N LEU A 272 9.43 19.19 8.24
CA LEU A 272 8.76 18.26 9.16
C LEU A 272 7.44 18.82 9.72
N LEU A 273 7.32 20.15 9.83
CA LEU A 273 6.07 20.76 10.27
C LEU A 273 4.97 20.57 9.23
N ASP A 274 5.30 20.58 7.94
CA ASP A 274 4.34 20.31 6.87
C ASP A 274 3.85 18.86 6.90
N ILE A 275 4.70 17.89 7.26
CA ILE A 275 4.28 16.51 7.50
C ILE A 275 3.31 16.44 8.70
N LEU A 276 3.62 17.12 9.81
CA LEU A 276 2.72 17.17 10.97
C LEU A 276 1.39 17.85 10.64
N ASN A 277 1.42 18.92 9.84
CA ASN A 277 0.22 19.60 9.36
C ASN A 277 -0.59 18.66 8.46
N ALA A 278 0.04 17.96 7.51
CA ALA A 278 -0.61 16.98 6.65
C ALA A 278 -1.28 15.85 7.46
N MET A 279 -0.70 15.46 8.59
CA MET A 279 -1.28 14.44 9.47
C MET A 279 -2.47 14.94 10.31
N THR A 280 -2.60 16.24 10.56
CA THR A 280 -3.54 16.80 11.55
C THR A 280 -4.59 17.74 10.98
N VAL A 281 -4.29 18.40 9.86
CA VAL A 281 -5.12 19.44 9.25
C VAL A 281 -5.86 18.83 8.07
N LEU A 282 -7.19 18.77 8.17
CA LEU A 282 -8.03 18.38 7.06
C LEU A 282 -7.99 19.47 5.98
N THR A 283 -7.52 19.12 4.79
CA THR A 283 -7.52 20.04 3.64
C THR A 283 -8.61 19.64 2.67
N PRO A 284 -9.82 20.22 2.74
CA PRO A 284 -10.89 19.89 1.82
C PRO A 284 -10.58 20.43 0.43
N ILE A 285 -10.98 19.69 -0.61
CA ILE A 285 -10.99 20.21 -1.98
C ILE A 285 -12.05 21.31 -2.07
N ARG A 286 -11.65 22.51 -2.49
CA ARG A 286 -12.56 23.66 -2.69
C ARG A 286 -12.55 24.08 -4.16
N ALA A 287 -13.73 24.38 -4.68
CA ALA A 287 -13.93 24.90 -6.05
C ALA A 287 -13.11 26.19 -6.32
N GLU A 288 -12.85 26.99 -5.29
CA GLU A 288 -12.08 28.24 -5.41
C GLU A 288 -10.55 28.02 -5.57
N THR A 289 -10.07 26.78 -5.38
CA THR A 289 -8.65 26.41 -5.55
C THR A 289 -8.31 25.78 -6.91
N MET A 290 -9.22 25.89 -7.89
CA MET A 290 -9.16 25.28 -9.23
C MET A 290 -8.10 25.88 -10.18
N ASN A 291 -6.83 25.85 -9.81
CA ASN A 291 -5.77 25.70 -10.80
C ASN A 291 -5.33 24.23 -10.74
N LEU A 292 -5.33 23.52 -11.87
CA LEU A 292 -4.97 22.08 -11.97
C LEU A 292 -3.67 21.72 -11.21
N LEU A 293 -2.65 22.59 -11.27
CA LEU A 293 -1.39 22.45 -10.53
C LEU A 293 -1.55 22.50 -9.00
N ARG A 294 -2.54 23.24 -8.48
CA ARG A 294 -2.85 23.31 -7.05
C ARG A 294 -3.74 22.16 -6.57
N ILE A 295 -4.63 21.63 -7.41
CA ILE A 295 -5.44 20.45 -7.05
C ILE A 295 -4.53 19.22 -6.94
N ALA A 296 -3.60 19.04 -7.90
CA ALA A 296 -2.59 17.98 -7.83
C ALA A 296 -1.73 18.04 -6.57
N ALA A 297 -1.51 19.21 -5.98
CA ALA A 297 -0.77 19.32 -4.72
C ALA A 297 -1.59 18.86 -3.49
N VAL A 298 -2.91 18.75 -3.55
CA VAL A 298 -3.71 18.46 -2.34
C VAL A 298 -3.66 16.98 -1.96
N TRP A 299 -3.94 16.06 -2.89
CA TRP A 299 -3.93 14.61 -2.56
C TRP A 299 -2.51 14.06 -2.38
N GLU A 300 -1.53 14.64 -3.08
CA GLU A 300 -0.13 14.20 -3.04
C GLU A 300 0.55 14.49 -1.70
N TYR A 301 0.00 15.42 -0.93
CA TYR A 301 0.49 15.81 0.39
C TYR A 301 -0.44 15.31 1.51
N ASP A 302 -1.51 14.57 1.19
CA ASP A 302 -2.47 14.12 2.19
C ASP A 302 -1.93 12.93 3.00
N LEU A 303 -1.73 13.16 4.30
CA LEU A 303 -1.32 12.14 5.27
C LEU A 303 -2.29 12.10 6.46
N TYR A 304 -3.51 12.60 6.28
CA TYR A 304 -4.39 12.96 7.37
C TYR A 304 -4.77 11.75 8.22
N ILE A 305 -4.55 11.85 9.54
CA ILE A 305 -4.94 10.82 10.51
C ILE A 305 -5.67 11.41 11.73
N GLY A 306 -5.95 12.71 11.69
CA GLY A 306 -6.56 13.45 12.79
C GLY A 306 -5.61 13.69 13.96
N PHE A 307 -5.98 14.65 14.82
CA PHE A 307 -5.13 15.05 15.95
C PHE A 307 -4.86 13.89 16.91
N VAL A 308 -5.89 13.09 17.21
CA VAL A 308 -5.76 11.93 18.11
C VAL A 308 -4.86 10.86 17.51
N GLY A 309 -5.00 10.58 16.20
CA GLY A 309 -4.15 9.62 15.50
C GLY A 309 -2.69 10.07 15.49
N THR A 310 -2.43 11.34 15.20
CA THR A 310 -1.08 11.92 15.27
C THR A 310 -0.50 11.85 16.67
N ALA A 311 -1.24 12.25 17.70
CA ALA A 311 -0.78 12.17 19.08
C ALA A 311 -0.46 10.73 19.49
N PHE A 312 -1.30 9.77 19.10
CA PHE A 312 -1.08 8.34 19.34
C PHE A 312 0.23 7.84 18.69
N ILE A 313 0.45 8.19 17.42
CA ILE A 313 1.67 7.83 16.68
C ILE A 313 2.91 8.49 17.28
N LEU A 314 2.88 9.79 17.57
CA LEU A 314 4.04 10.50 18.13
C LEU A 314 4.39 9.98 19.54
N TYR A 315 3.38 9.71 20.38
CA TYR A 315 3.65 9.23 21.73
C TYR A 315 4.07 7.76 21.75
N PHE A 316 3.29 6.84 21.19
CA PHE A 316 3.60 5.41 21.27
C PHE A 316 4.54 4.95 20.15
N GLY A 317 4.30 5.42 18.93
CA GLY A 317 5.03 5.00 17.73
C GLY A 317 6.43 5.59 17.64
N LEU A 318 6.65 6.79 18.18
CA LEU A 318 7.95 7.45 18.18
C LEU A 318 8.60 7.45 19.58
N TYR A 319 8.02 8.18 20.53
CA TYR A 319 8.64 8.41 21.84
C TYR A 319 8.83 7.12 22.66
N GLN A 320 7.75 6.36 22.89
CA GLN A 320 7.83 5.11 23.66
C GLN A 320 8.64 4.04 22.92
N TRP A 321 8.55 3.98 21.59
CA TRP A 321 9.34 3.05 20.79
C TRP A 321 10.83 3.26 20.98
N ILE A 322 11.33 4.50 20.81
CA ILE A 322 12.74 4.84 21.02
C ILE A 322 13.17 4.48 22.45
N ARG A 323 12.35 4.80 23.45
CA ARG A 323 12.66 4.46 24.86
C ARG A 323 12.72 2.96 25.12
N SER A 324 11.93 2.15 24.42
CA SER A 324 11.83 0.70 24.66
C SER A 324 13.08 -0.09 24.28
N LYS A 325 13.99 0.47 23.46
CA LYS A 325 15.16 -0.20 22.88
C LYS A 325 14.87 -1.50 22.10
N LYS A 326 13.60 -1.80 21.79
CA LYS A 326 13.22 -2.95 20.95
C LYS A 326 13.05 -2.52 19.49
N TYR A 327 13.37 -3.42 18.55
CA TYR A 327 13.28 -3.19 17.10
C TYR A 327 14.04 -1.92 16.65
N GLN A 328 15.22 -1.67 17.22
CA GLN A 328 16.02 -0.47 16.90
C GLN A 328 16.54 -0.48 15.46
N ASP A 329 16.64 -1.68 14.86
CA ASP A 329 16.99 -1.89 13.47
C ASP A 329 15.97 -1.30 12.48
N PHE A 330 14.74 -1.00 12.92
CA PHE A 330 13.74 -0.29 12.13
C PHE A 330 13.91 1.23 12.14
N ILE A 331 14.64 1.81 13.11
CA ILE A 331 14.76 3.27 13.25
C ILE A 331 15.43 3.86 12.01
N PHE A 332 16.65 3.42 11.72
CA PHE A 332 17.41 3.96 10.61
C PHE A 332 16.67 3.90 9.25
N PRO A 333 16.14 2.76 8.77
CA PRO A 333 15.43 2.74 7.49
C PRO A 333 14.14 3.58 7.48
N THR A 334 13.44 3.67 8.61
CA THR A 334 12.23 4.49 8.72
C THR A 334 12.56 5.98 8.58
N PHE A 335 13.56 6.46 9.32
CA PHE A 335 13.97 7.87 9.24
C PHE A 335 14.75 8.20 7.98
N LEU A 336 15.43 7.22 7.37
CA LEU A 336 16.03 7.39 6.04
C LEU A 336 14.95 7.73 5.01
N VAL A 337 13.90 6.92 4.92
CA VAL A 337 12.80 7.17 3.97
C VAL A 337 12.10 8.50 4.29
N LEU A 338 11.80 8.77 5.57
CA LEU A 338 11.21 10.05 5.98
C LEU A 338 12.09 11.26 5.64
N PHE A 339 13.41 11.12 5.77
CA PHE A 339 14.35 12.19 5.44
C PHE A 339 14.39 12.45 3.92
N LEU A 340 14.31 11.40 3.11
CA LEU A 340 14.22 11.54 1.66
C LEU A 340 12.96 12.27 1.21
N THR A 341 11.89 12.27 2.01
CA THR A 341 10.64 12.98 1.67
C THR A 341 10.65 14.48 1.97
N LEU A 342 11.78 15.05 2.40
CA LEU A 342 11.89 16.46 2.77
C LEU A 342 12.59 17.28 1.68
N GLY A 343 11.98 18.40 1.29
CA GLY A 343 12.49 19.34 0.28
C GLY A 343 12.99 18.63 -0.98
N ASP A 344 14.16 19.04 -1.46
CA ASP A 344 14.80 18.48 -2.66
C ASP A 344 15.83 17.37 -2.33
N ILE A 345 15.76 16.75 -1.15
CA ILE A 345 16.79 15.77 -0.71
C ILE A 345 16.87 14.56 -1.65
N TYR A 346 15.73 14.11 -2.17
CA TYR A 346 15.70 12.98 -3.12
C TYR A 346 16.12 13.38 -4.54
N ARG A 347 16.17 14.67 -4.87
CA ARG A 347 16.43 15.18 -6.22
C ARG A 347 17.69 14.61 -6.89
N PRO A 348 18.84 14.43 -6.20
CA PRO A 348 20.01 13.82 -6.82
C PRO A 348 19.78 12.37 -7.30
N PHE A 349 18.91 11.61 -6.63
CA PHE A 349 18.53 10.26 -7.06
C PHE A 349 17.63 10.31 -8.29
N PHE A 350 16.71 11.28 -8.34
CA PHE A 350 15.88 11.51 -9.52
C PHE A 350 16.72 11.92 -10.74
N ASP A 351 17.59 12.92 -10.57
CA ASP A 351 18.44 13.48 -11.63
C ASP A 351 19.51 12.49 -12.13
N SER A 352 19.78 11.41 -11.37
CA SER A 352 20.75 10.37 -11.77
C SER A 352 20.35 9.60 -13.03
N GLN A 353 19.06 9.64 -13.41
CA GLN A 353 18.48 8.84 -14.51
C GLN A 353 18.73 7.32 -14.36
N LEU A 354 19.14 6.87 -13.16
CA LEU A 354 19.20 5.46 -12.88
C LEU A 354 17.77 4.90 -12.91
N PRO A 355 17.54 3.79 -13.62
CA PRO A 355 16.23 3.14 -13.64
C PRO A 355 15.69 2.96 -12.21
N PHE A 356 14.38 3.13 -12.04
CA PHE A 356 13.66 3.07 -10.76
C PHE A 356 13.90 4.24 -9.80
N LEU A 357 15.13 4.72 -9.61
CA LEU A 357 15.40 5.88 -8.74
C LEU A 357 14.74 7.16 -9.26
N SER A 358 14.71 7.30 -10.58
CA SER A 358 14.12 8.40 -11.33
C SER A 358 12.63 8.22 -11.63
N GLY A 359 12.05 7.06 -11.27
CA GLY A 359 10.63 6.78 -11.48
C GLY A 359 9.71 7.50 -10.49
N GLU A 360 10.22 7.85 -9.30
CA GLU A 360 9.43 8.55 -8.29
C GLU A 360 9.37 10.05 -8.57
N ARG A 361 8.20 10.52 -8.98
CA ARG A 361 7.99 11.93 -9.36
C ARG A 361 7.47 12.77 -8.21
N MET A 362 6.71 12.19 -7.28
CA MET A 362 6.08 12.88 -6.16
C MET A 362 6.64 12.30 -4.85
N ILE A 363 7.74 12.87 -4.38
CA ILE A 363 8.52 12.26 -3.26
C ILE A 363 7.73 12.27 -1.94
N THR A 364 6.75 13.17 -1.80
CA THR A 364 5.82 13.22 -0.67
C THR A 364 5.10 11.88 -0.45
N ARG A 365 4.80 11.15 -1.53
CA ARG A 365 4.10 9.87 -1.46
C ARG A 365 4.84 8.84 -0.60
N MET A 366 6.17 8.86 -0.63
CA MET A 366 7.02 7.95 0.15
C MET A 366 6.79 8.06 1.67
N ALA A 367 6.25 9.18 2.16
CA ALA A 367 6.09 9.46 3.59
C ALA A 367 5.09 8.52 4.26
N ILE A 368 4.19 7.89 3.51
CA ILE A 368 3.26 6.92 4.07
C ILE A 368 3.98 5.69 4.64
N LEU A 369 5.09 5.27 4.02
CA LEU A 369 5.84 4.08 4.44
C LEU A 369 6.34 4.22 5.89
N PRO A 370 7.10 5.27 6.26
CA PRO A 370 7.51 5.45 7.65
C PRO A 370 6.31 5.68 8.58
N ILE A 371 5.24 6.34 8.13
CA ILE A 371 4.02 6.51 8.93
C ILE A 371 3.38 5.16 9.28
N VAL A 372 3.30 4.22 8.33
CA VAL A 372 2.79 2.86 8.61
C VAL A 372 3.69 2.11 9.58
N VAL A 373 5.01 2.25 9.48
CA VAL A 373 5.93 1.69 10.49
C VAL A 373 5.62 2.27 11.87
N LEU A 374 5.44 3.59 11.96
CA LEU A 374 5.13 4.26 13.23
C LEU A 374 3.73 3.86 13.76
N MET A 375 2.73 3.62 12.90
CA MET A 375 1.43 3.06 13.31
C MET A 375 1.58 1.68 13.94
N VAL A 376 2.35 0.79 13.31
CA VAL A 376 2.62 -0.56 13.81
C VAL A 376 3.38 -0.50 15.14
N MET A 377 4.42 0.33 15.23
CA MET A 377 5.17 0.51 16.48
C MET A 377 4.28 1.12 17.57
N ALA A 378 3.40 2.06 17.23
CA ALA A 378 2.46 2.66 18.16
C ALA A 378 1.53 1.61 18.78
N ALA A 379 0.96 0.73 17.96
CA ALA A 379 0.12 -0.36 18.44
C ALA A 379 0.88 -1.33 19.34
N ILE A 380 2.10 -1.73 18.96
CA ILE A 380 2.93 -2.63 19.78
C ILE A 380 3.27 -2.01 21.13
N GLN A 381 3.69 -0.74 21.16
CA GLN A 381 4.06 -0.09 22.42
C GLN A 381 2.84 0.27 23.27
N PHE A 382 1.72 0.61 22.64
CA PHE A 382 0.45 0.82 23.35
C PHE A 382 -0.02 -0.46 24.01
N GLN A 383 0.03 -1.62 23.32
CA GLN A 383 -0.32 -2.90 23.94
C GLN A 383 0.59 -3.21 25.13
N ARG A 384 1.91 -3.01 25.00
CA ARG A 384 2.84 -3.22 26.12
C ARG A 384 2.53 -2.31 27.30
N TRP A 385 2.18 -1.06 27.04
CA TRP A 385 1.77 -0.12 28.07
C TRP A 385 0.50 -0.59 28.77
N LEU A 386 -0.49 -1.09 28.01
CA LEU A 386 -1.71 -1.68 28.56
C LEU A 386 -1.39 -2.89 29.44
N ASP A 387 -0.53 -3.80 28.98
CA ASP A 387 -0.17 -5.03 29.69
C ASP A 387 0.50 -4.77 31.04
N THR A 388 1.17 -3.63 31.21
CA THR A 388 1.77 -3.21 32.49
C THR A 388 0.76 -2.56 33.46
N ARG A 389 -0.49 -2.35 33.03
CA ARG A 389 -1.54 -1.72 33.80
C ARG A 389 -2.72 -2.67 34.00
N HIS A 390 -3.45 -2.47 35.09
CA HIS A 390 -4.75 -3.08 35.31
C HIS A 390 -5.80 -2.00 35.26
N LEU A 391 -6.37 -1.77 34.07
CA LEU A 391 -7.38 -0.75 33.88
C LEU A 391 -8.62 -1.09 34.72
N SER A 392 -9.09 -0.09 35.47
CA SER A 392 -10.42 -0.09 36.04
C SER A 392 -11.49 0.03 34.93
N LEU A 393 -12.73 -0.28 35.28
CA LEU A 393 -13.88 -0.13 34.39
C LEU A 393 -13.96 1.29 33.79
N ILE A 394 -13.76 2.31 34.62
CA ILE A 394 -13.85 3.71 34.20
C ILE A 394 -12.71 4.06 33.25
N GLU A 395 -11.47 3.67 33.57
CA GLU A 395 -10.32 3.91 32.69
C GLU A 395 -10.49 3.23 31.33
N ALA A 396 -10.96 1.99 31.29
CA ALA A 396 -11.25 1.28 30.05
C ALA A 396 -12.32 1.99 29.20
N LEU A 397 -13.39 2.51 29.84
CA LEU A 397 -14.41 3.30 29.14
C LEU A 397 -13.86 4.64 28.63
N VAL A 398 -12.99 5.30 29.39
CA VAL A 398 -12.34 6.56 28.97
C VAL A 398 -11.51 6.37 27.70
N PHE A 399 -10.88 5.21 27.49
CA PHE A 399 -10.13 4.91 26.25
C PHE A 399 -10.99 4.88 24.99
N PHE A 400 -12.30 4.64 25.09
CA PHE A 400 -13.18 4.72 23.92
C PHE A 400 -13.39 6.16 23.45
N ILE A 401 -13.28 7.17 24.32
CA ILE A 401 -13.45 8.58 23.94
C ILE A 401 -12.45 9.00 22.85
N PRO A 402 -11.12 8.90 23.05
CA PRO A 402 -10.17 9.25 21.99
C PRO A 402 -10.32 8.35 20.76
N PHE A 403 -10.71 7.08 20.91
CA PHE A 403 -10.97 6.22 19.77
C PHE A 403 -12.17 6.70 18.92
N LEU A 404 -13.26 7.15 19.56
CA LEU A 404 -14.40 7.73 18.87
C LEU A 404 -14.04 9.06 18.17
N PHE A 405 -13.19 9.90 18.78
CA PHE A 405 -12.66 11.09 18.12
C PHE A 405 -11.82 10.73 16.90
N LEU A 406 -10.93 9.73 17.00
CA LEU A 406 -10.17 9.22 15.87
C LEU A 406 -11.09 8.76 14.72
N VAL A 407 -12.10 7.93 15.03
CA VAL A 407 -13.08 7.47 14.01
C VAL A 407 -13.82 8.65 13.40
N ASN A 408 -14.22 9.64 14.21
CA ASN A 408 -14.87 10.84 13.70
C ASN A 408 -13.93 11.64 12.77
N ASP A 409 -12.68 11.87 13.15
CA ASP A 409 -11.71 12.61 12.35
C ASP A 409 -11.53 11.96 10.98
N LEU A 410 -11.28 10.64 10.94
CA LEU A 410 -11.13 9.90 9.69
C LEU A 410 -12.43 9.85 8.87
N ARG A 411 -13.59 9.86 9.53
CA ARG A 411 -14.89 9.99 8.86
C ARG A 411 -15.07 11.35 8.21
N GLN A 412 -14.62 12.45 8.83
CA GLN A 412 -14.69 13.78 8.21
C GLN A 412 -13.85 13.83 6.93
N HIS A 413 -12.67 13.21 6.95
CA HIS A 413 -11.86 13.04 5.75
C HIS A 413 -12.59 12.24 4.66
N TYR A 414 -13.16 11.09 5.04
CA TYR A 414 -13.97 10.26 4.15
C TYR A 414 -15.12 11.04 3.48
N LEU A 415 -15.80 11.89 4.23
CA LEU A 415 -16.89 12.70 3.70
C LEU A 415 -16.40 13.73 2.67
N ALA A 416 -15.16 14.21 2.79
CA ALA A 416 -14.57 15.14 1.83
C ALA A 416 -13.99 14.46 0.58
N TRP A 417 -13.57 13.19 0.68
CA TRP A 417 -12.75 12.51 -0.33
C TRP A 417 -13.39 11.29 -1.01
N ASN A 418 -14.61 10.89 -0.61
CA ASN A 418 -15.28 9.79 -1.32
C ASN A 418 -15.54 10.15 -2.80
N VAL A 419 -15.57 9.12 -3.64
CA VAL A 419 -15.61 9.25 -5.11
C VAL A 419 -16.82 10.08 -5.58
N ARG A 420 -17.97 9.92 -4.91
CA ARG A 420 -19.20 10.68 -5.22
C ARG A 420 -19.01 12.19 -5.00
N GLU A 421 -18.36 12.59 -3.90
CA GLU A 421 -18.12 14.00 -3.63
C GLU A 421 -17.05 14.57 -4.54
N LEU A 422 -15.98 13.80 -4.82
CA LEU A 422 -14.91 14.23 -5.72
C LEU A 422 -15.37 14.44 -7.15
N ALA A 423 -16.25 13.58 -7.67
CA ALA A 423 -16.79 13.69 -9.02
C ALA A 423 -17.48 15.04 -9.30
N LYS A 424 -17.89 15.79 -8.27
CA LYS A 424 -18.49 17.12 -8.41
C LYS A 424 -17.48 18.23 -8.72
N PHE A 425 -16.18 17.98 -8.49
CA PHE A 425 -15.11 18.96 -8.66
C PHE A 425 -14.32 18.78 -9.96
N PHE A 426 -14.55 17.68 -10.69
CA PHE A 426 -13.85 17.36 -11.92
C PHE A 426 -14.85 17.30 -13.07
N ASP A 427 -14.42 17.79 -14.23
CA ASP A 427 -15.20 17.62 -15.45
C ASP A 427 -15.20 16.14 -15.86
N PRO A 428 -16.35 15.59 -16.29
CA PRO A 428 -16.40 14.24 -16.83
C PRO A 428 -15.50 14.08 -18.07
N VAL A 429 -14.64 13.09 -18.03
CA VAL A 429 -13.80 12.64 -19.13
C VAL A 429 -14.63 11.77 -20.07
N ILE A 430 -14.63 12.13 -21.36
CA ILE A 430 -15.26 11.33 -22.41
C ILE A 430 -14.31 10.18 -22.77
N MET A 431 -14.67 8.96 -22.37
CA MET A 431 -13.89 7.76 -22.65
C MET A 431 -14.53 6.96 -23.80
N ASN A 432 -13.71 6.39 -24.68
CA ASN A 432 -14.17 5.44 -25.70
C ASN A 432 -13.92 4.01 -25.21
N VAL A 433 -14.91 3.42 -24.53
CA VAL A 433 -14.85 2.14 -23.80
C VAL A 433 -15.63 1.03 -24.53
N ILE A 434 -15.71 1.10 -25.87
CA ILE A 434 -16.66 0.30 -26.70
C ILE A 434 -15.96 -0.93 -27.32
N GLY A 435 -15.04 -1.59 -26.64
CA GLY A 435 -14.51 -2.87 -27.12
C GLY A 435 -13.49 -2.78 -28.27
N ASN A 436 -12.92 -1.60 -28.51
CA ASN A 436 -11.94 -1.34 -29.57
C ASN A 436 -10.66 -0.68 -29.01
N SER A 437 -10.34 -0.97 -27.75
CA SER A 437 -9.19 -0.34 -27.10
C SER A 437 -7.85 -0.92 -27.56
N LEU A 438 -7.86 -2.11 -28.17
CA LEU A 438 -6.68 -2.83 -28.66
C LEU A 438 -6.37 -2.56 -30.15
N SER A 439 -5.08 -2.46 -30.46
CA SER A 439 -4.53 -2.33 -31.82
C SER A 439 -3.24 -3.15 -31.96
N ASP A 440 -3.30 -4.43 -31.57
CA ASP A 440 -2.15 -5.33 -31.58
C ASP A 440 -1.53 -5.44 -32.99
N HIS A 441 -0.22 -5.29 -33.05
CA HIS A 441 0.57 -5.47 -34.27
C HIS A 441 1.87 -6.22 -33.97
N GLN A 442 2.58 -6.64 -35.02
CA GLN A 442 3.85 -7.34 -34.85
C GLN A 442 4.89 -6.41 -34.21
N ASP A 443 5.41 -6.80 -33.04
CA ASP A 443 6.48 -6.12 -32.33
C ASP A 443 7.39 -7.15 -31.65
N THR A 444 8.32 -7.70 -32.43
CA THR A 444 9.19 -8.80 -31.99
C THR A 444 10.05 -8.43 -30.77
N LEU A 445 10.52 -7.18 -30.69
CA LEU A 445 11.35 -6.73 -29.57
C LEU A 445 10.56 -6.72 -28.26
N TYR A 446 9.34 -6.16 -28.30
CA TYR A 446 8.48 -6.09 -27.14
C TYR A 446 8.02 -7.46 -26.66
N THR A 447 7.54 -8.31 -27.58
CA THR A 447 7.12 -9.68 -27.24
C THR A 447 8.27 -10.52 -26.71
N ASN A 448 9.48 -10.44 -27.30
CA ASN A 448 10.65 -11.13 -26.78
C ASN A 448 11.04 -10.65 -25.38
N THR A 449 10.89 -9.36 -25.09
CA THR A 449 11.17 -8.79 -23.76
C THR A 449 10.19 -9.34 -22.72
N LEU A 450 8.90 -9.40 -23.05
CA LEU A 450 7.87 -9.99 -22.19
C LEU A 450 8.14 -11.47 -21.90
N VAL A 451 8.42 -12.26 -22.96
CA VAL A 451 8.74 -13.69 -22.83
C VAL A 451 10.01 -13.92 -21.99
N THR A 452 11.04 -13.10 -22.18
CA THR A 452 12.27 -13.17 -21.39
C THR A 452 12.01 -12.88 -19.92
N GLY A 453 11.24 -11.82 -19.62
CA GLY A 453 10.84 -11.49 -18.26
C GLY A 453 10.03 -12.60 -17.59
N LEU A 454 9.08 -13.20 -18.33
CA LEU A 454 8.30 -14.34 -17.87
C LEU A 454 9.20 -15.54 -17.55
N PHE A 455 10.12 -15.89 -18.43
CA PHE A 455 11.06 -16.99 -18.23
C PHE A 455 11.92 -16.78 -16.97
N ILE A 456 12.50 -15.59 -16.78
CA ILE A 456 13.30 -15.26 -15.59
C ILE A 456 12.46 -15.38 -14.32
N SER A 457 11.21 -14.90 -14.37
CA SER A 457 10.28 -14.95 -13.23
C SER A 457 9.94 -16.38 -12.84
N ILE A 458 9.62 -17.25 -13.83
CA ILE A 458 9.32 -18.67 -13.60
C ILE A 458 10.55 -19.42 -13.07
N ALA A 459 11.72 -19.22 -13.69
CA ALA A 459 12.96 -19.85 -13.23
C ALA A 459 13.30 -19.45 -11.78
N THR A 460 13.08 -18.18 -11.45
CA THR A 460 13.24 -17.67 -10.08
C THR A 460 12.26 -18.31 -9.10
N ALA A 461 10.98 -18.41 -9.46
CA ALA A 461 9.98 -19.05 -8.62
C ALA A 461 10.33 -20.52 -8.32
N LEU A 462 10.72 -21.29 -9.36
CA LEU A 462 11.15 -22.68 -9.22
C LEU A 462 12.39 -22.81 -8.33
N PHE A 463 13.35 -21.91 -8.48
CA PHE A 463 14.53 -21.87 -7.61
C PHE A 463 14.16 -21.62 -6.15
N LEU A 464 13.33 -20.62 -5.85
CA LEU A 464 12.89 -20.31 -4.49
C LEU A 464 12.13 -21.49 -3.86
N LEU A 465 11.24 -22.13 -4.61
CA LEU A 465 10.51 -23.32 -4.15
C LEU A 465 11.45 -24.49 -3.84
N SER A 466 12.44 -24.74 -4.69
CA SER A 466 13.47 -25.76 -4.46
C SER A 466 14.30 -25.48 -3.21
N ARG A 467 14.69 -24.22 -2.98
CA ARG A 467 15.42 -23.81 -1.78
C ARG A 467 14.58 -23.94 -0.51
N LEU A 468 13.32 -23.53 -0.57
CA LEU A 468 12.37 -23.71 0.53
C LEU A 468 12.18 -25.18 0.88
N TRP A 469 12.03 -26.06 -0.12
CA TRP A 469 11.88 -27.50 0.09
C TRP A 469 13.13 -28.12 0.73
N THR A 470 14.31 -27.75 0.25
CA THR A 470 15.60 -28.21 0.81
C THR A 470 15.78 -27.76 2.26
N GLU A 471 15.44 -26.52 2.58
CA GLU A 471 15.52 -25.98 3.94
C GLU A 471 14.57 -26.71 4.90
N ARG A 472 13.35 -27.01 4.46
CA ARG A 472 12.39 -27.82 5.26
C ARG A 472 12.88 -29.23 5.52
N LYS A 473 13.48 -29.89 4.51
CA LYS A 473 14.03 -31.24 4.66
C LYS A 473 15.13 -31.28 5.72
N LYS A 474 16.06 -30.32 5.67
CA LYS A 474 17.15 -30.19 6.64
C LYS A 474 16.70 -29.86 8.07
N ALA A 475 15.53 -29.25 8.23
CA ALA A 475 14.96 -28.96 9.55
C ALA A 475 14.19 -30.14 10.14
N ALA A 476 13.89 -31.17 9.34
CA ALA A 476 13.19 -32.39 9.76
C ALA A 476 14.15 -33.56 10.04
N GLU A 477 15.37 -33.50 9.48
CA GLU A 477 16.53 -34.32 9.86
C GLU A 477 17.16 -33.76 11.15
#